data_AF-A0A1F5AI59-F1
#
_entry.id   AF-A0A1F5AI59-F1
#
_cell.length_a   1.000
_cell.length_b   1.000
_cell.length_c   1.000
_cell.angle_alpha   90.00
_cell.angle_beta   90.00
_cell.angle_gamma   90.00
#
_symmetry.space_group_name_H-M   'P 1'
#
loop_
_entity.id
_entity.type
_entity.pdbx_description
1 polymer ?
#
loop_
_entity_poly.entity_id
_entity_poly.type
_entity_poly.pdbx_seq_one_letter_code
_entity_poly.pdbx_strand_id
1 'polypeptide(L)'
;MGTTAVLAAPGVGNLISGQSALLRLAGATVKDMTLRFPVAVHVNLGEAPKKRYGAKGQMPQTRMGEAALLRQTFTETKEYLASLERYEDKLADFQAKGGAGDRPERPAVNLKYDALIPVLKGTLPAIVTAERLDDILTALRIADEFGLRIILSGGADAWKVKERLAEKKIPVLLRPEEAARLTVETQGAVFDNAAMLQKAGVKICFLTGSTRNLTGLVEQARLAVAYGLSQEDALKALTINPAEVFGAAAELGSLEKGKAGDIVIFEGNPFLAPARVKTVIVGGRLIKD
;
A
#
# COMPACT_ATOMS: atom_id res chain seq x y z
N MET A 1 -4.62 -4.68 8.08
CA MET A 1 -5.77 -3.98 8.70
C MET A 1 -7.04 -4.51 8.06
N GLY A 2 -7.91 -5.18 8.83
CA GLY A 2 -9.17 -5.64 8.26
C GLY A 2 -10.12 -6.35 9.21
N THR A 3 -10.06 -6.06 10.51
CA THR A 3 -11.11 -6.51 11.45
C THR A 3 -11.97 -5.35 11.91
N THR A 4 -11.36 -4.24 12.36
CA THR A 4 -12.07 -3.03 12.82
C THR A 4 -11.75 -1.78 11.97
N ALA A 5 -10.66 -1.83 11.19
CA ALA A 5 -10.25 -0.80 10.25
C ALA A 5 -9.75 -1.45 8.95
N VAL A 6 -9.97 -0.78 7.82
CA VAL A 6 -9.66 -1.27 6.47
C VAL A 6 -8.93 -0.21 5.66
N LEU A 7 -7.96 -0.65 4.87
CA LEU A 7 -7.40 0.17 3.80
C LEU A 7 -8.25 -0.03 2.54
N ALA A 8 -9.05 0.96 2.16
CA ALA A 8 -9.80 0.95 0.92
C ALA A 8 -8.89 1.42 -0.22
N ALA A 9 -8.65 0.56 -1.20
CA ALA A 9 -7.72 0.78 -2.30
C ALA A 9 -8.39 0.64 -3.68
N PRO A 10 -7.93 1.37 -4.71
CA PRO A 10 -8.41 1.21 -6.07
C PRO A 10 -7.96 -0.14 -6.66
N GLY A 11 -8.63 -0.60 -7.71
CA GLY A 11 -8.28 -1.85 -8.38
C GLY A 11 -6.94 -1.80 -9.12
N VAL A 12 -6.33 -2.96 -9.35
CA VAL A 12 -4.98 -3.10 -9.94
C VAL A 12 -4.90 -2.91 -11.47
N GLY A 13 -6.01 -2.53 -12.10
CA GLY A 13 -6.13 -2.52 -13.56
C GLY A 13 -5.39 -1.38 -14.27
N ASN A 14 -5.07 -0.28 -13.58
CA ASN A 14 -4.37 0.86 -14.17
C ASN A 14 -2.90 0.89 -13.72
N LEU A 15 -1.99 1.47 -14.51
CA LEU A 15 -0.59 1.61 -14.12
C LEU A 15 -0.46 2.48 -12.86
N ILE A 16 -1.16 3.62 -12.81
CA ILE A 16 -1.37 4.41 -11.58
C ILE A 16 -2.88 4.43 -11.34
N SER A 17 -3.32 3.78 -10.28
CA SER A 17 -4.75 3.52 -10.03
C SER A 17 -5.45 4.55 -9.15
N GLY A 18 -4.69 5.43 -8.49
CA GLY A 18 -5.22 6.45 -7.59
C GLY A 18 -4.71 6.30 -6.16
N GLN A 19 -5.46 6.81 -5.20
CA GLN A 19 -5.09 6.88 -3.78
C GLN A 19 -5.98 5.99 -2.92
N SER A 20 -5.43 5.44 -1.84
CA SER A 20 -6.20 4.71 -0.82
C SER A 20 -6.56 5.56 0.39
N ALA A 21 -7.66 5.19 1.04
CA ALA A 21 -8.11 5.74 2.32
C ALA A 21 -8.02 4.67 3.42
N LEU A 22 -7.65 5.07 4.63
CA LEU A 22 -7.75 4.23 5.83
C LEU A 22 -9.04 4.57 6.55
N LEU A 23 -9.91 3.58 6.69
CA LEU A 23 -11.26 3.72 7.25
C LEU A 23 -11.42 2.84 8.48
N ARG A 24 -12.06 3.35 9.53
CA ARG A 24 -12.61 2.57 10.64
C ARG A 24 -13.98 2.02 10.22
N LEU A 25 -14.25 0.75 10.50
CA LEU A 25 -15.51 0.06 10.19
C LEU A 25 -16.63 0.39 11.19
N ALA A 26 -16.64 1.62 11.71
CA ALA A 26 -17.70 2.15 12.55
C ALA A 26 -17.77 3.67 12.34
N GLY A 27 -18.98 4.18 12.15
CA GLY A 27 -19.24 5.60 11.89
C GLY A 27 -20.59 5.78 11.19
N ALA A 28 -21.17 6.98 11.30
CA ALA A 28 -22.44 7.30 10.63
C ALA A 28 -22.21 7.77 9.19
N THR A 29 -21.10 8.45 8.94
CA THR A 29 -20.72 8.94 7.61
C THR A 29 -19.34 8.44 7.20
N VAL A 30 -19.05 8.45 5.90
CA VAL A 30 -17.71 8.13 5.37
C VAL A 30 -16.64 9.04 5.98
N LYS A 31 -16.99 10.31 6.25
CA LYS A 31 -16.08 11.26 6.90
C LYS A 31 -15.74 10.83 8.33
N ASP A 32 -16.73 10.37 9.10
CA ASP A 32 -16.50 9.87 10.47
C ASP A 32 -15.70 8.58 10.49
N MET A 33 -15.87 7.74 9.47
CA MET A 33 -15.12 6.50 9.29
C MET A 33 -13.68 6.78 8.82
N THR A 34 -13.42 7.90 8.14
CA THR A 34 -12.09 8.17 7.56
C THR A 34 -11.09 8.54 8.65
N LEU A 35 -10.13 7.66 8.87
CA LEU A 35 -8.99 7.93 9.75
C LEU A 35 -7.96 8.77 9.02
N ARG A 36 -7.62 8.39 7.77
CA ARG A 36 -6.59 9.06 6.97
C ARG A 36 -6.91 8.98 5.48
N PHE A 37 -6.73 10.09 4.77
CA PHE A 37 -6.77 10.16 3.32
C PHE A 37 -5.94 11.36 2.83
N PRO A 38 -5.08 11.21 1.81
CA PRO A 38 -4.65 9.94 1.21
C PRO A 38 -3.67 9.17 2.10
N VAL A 39 -3.59 7.84 1.94
CA VAL A 39 -2.65 6.97 2.68
C VAL A 39 -1.49 6.49 1.82
N ALA A 40 -1.76 6.20 0.55
CA ALA A 40 -0.77 5.77 -0.43
C ALA A 40 -1.30 6.00 -1.84
N VAL A 41 -0.39 6.16 -2.80
CA VAL A 41 -0.71 6.06 -4.24
C VAL A 41 -0.49 4.61 -4.68
N HIS A 42 -1.36 4.09 -5.54
CA HIS A 42 -1.30 2.71 -6.03
C HIS A 42 -0.72 2.68 -7.44
N VAL A 43 0.36 1.91 -7.60
CA VAL A 43 1.04 1.64 -8.87
C VAL A 43 1.01 0.14 -9.13
N ASN A 44 0.76 -0.28 -10.37
CA ASN A 44 0.66 -1.70 -10.71
C ASN A 44 1.60 -2.02 -11.87
N LEU A 45 2.43 -3.05 -11.72
CA LEU A 45 3.30 -3.59 -12.75
C LEU A 45 2.92 -5.05 -13.03
N GLY A 46 3.04 -5.49 -14.28
CA GLY A 46 2.83 -6.88 -14.67
C GLY A 46 1.72 -7.09 -15.71
N GLU A 47 0.89 -8.11 -15.54
CA GLU A 47 -0.11 -8.50 -16.53
C GLU A 47 -1.34 -7.60 -16.52
N ALA A 48 -1.75 -7.09 -15.36
CA ALA A 48 -3.03 -6.38 -15.21
C ALA A 48 -3.09 -5.05 -16.00
N PRO A 49 -2.12 -4.12 -15.89
CA PRO A 49 -2.16 -2.88 -16.65
C PRO A 49 -1.99 -3.16 -18.13
N LYS A 50 -0.96 -3.93 -18.51
CA LYS A 50 -0.70 -4.20 -19.93
C LYS A 50 -1.84 -4.92 -20.66
N LYS A 51 -2.55 -5.84 -20.00
CA LYS A 51 -3.72 -6.52 -20.61
C LYS A 51 -4.87 -5.55 -20.80
N ARG A 52 -5.16 -4.70 -19.80
CA ARG A 52 -6.29 -3.75 -19.84
C ARG A 52 -6.12 -2.71 -20.94
N TYR A 53 -4.94 -2.13 -21.08
CA TYR A 53 -4.67 -1.11 -22.10
C TYR A 53 -4.28 -1.71 -23.45
N GLY A 54 -3.51 -2.81 -23.45
CA GLY A 54 -3.15 -3.54 -24.67
C GLY A 54 -4.36 -4.07 -25.45
N ALA A 55 -5.39 -4.57 -24.76
CA ALA A 55 -6.65 -4.97 -25.40
C ALA A 55 -7.38 -3.81 -26.11
N LYS A 56 -7.02 -2.56 -25.81
CA LYS A 56 -7.55 -1.33 -26.43
C LYS A 56 -6.57 -0.66 -27.39
N GLY A 57 -5.41 -1.28 -27.66
CA GLY A 57 -4.34 -0.67 -28.45
C GLY A 57 -3.69 0.56 -27.80
N GLN A 58 -3.86 0.74 -26.49
CA GLN A 58 -3.34 1.90 -25.74
C GLN A 58 -2.10 1.50 -24.93
N MET A 59 -1.20 2.45 -24.68
CA MET A 59 -0.08 2.22 -23.75
C MET A 59 -0.58 2.20 -22.29
N PRO A 60 0.01 1.38 -21.41
CA PRO A 60 1.09 0.42 -21.69
C PRO A 60 0.58 -0.92 -22.26
N GLN A 61 1.33 -1.52 -23.19
CA GLN A 61 1.02 -2.85 -23.78
C GLN A 61 2.03 -3.94 -23.37
N THR A 62 3.16 -3.54 -22.79
CA THR A 62 4.26 -4.42 -22.38
C THR A 62 4.80 -3.95 -21.03
N ARG A 63 5.51 -4.82 -20.31
CA ARG A 63 6.22 -4.46 -19.06
C ARG A 63 7.22 -3.32 -19.25
N MET A 64 7.89 -3.28 -20.40
CA MET A 64 8.78 -2.17 -20.76
C MET A 64 8.00 -0.87 -20.94
N GLY A 65 6.82 -0.93 -21.55
CA GLY A 65 5.91 0.21 -21.69
C GLY A 65 5.38 0.71 -20.34
N GLU A 66 5.09 -0.20 -19.39
CA GLU A 66 4.71 0.17 -18.02
C GLU A 66 5.84 0.95 -17.33
N ALA A 67 7.06 0.40 -17.37
CA ALA A 67 8.23 1.04 -16.79
C ALA A 67 8.54 2.41 -17.44
N ALA A 68 8.45 2.50 -18.78
CA ALA A 68 8.67 3.74 -19.51
C ALA A 68 7.65 4.81 -19.15
N LEU A 69 6.36 4.46 -19.14
CA LEU A 69 5.28 5.39 -18.81
C LEU A 69 5.35 5.85 -17.34
N LEU A 70 5.75 4.96 -16.43
CA LEU A 70 5.92 5.31 -15.02
C LEU A 70 7.08 6.30 -14.83
N ARG A 71 8.24 6.05 -15.47
CA ARG A 71 9.37 6.99 -15.47
C ARG A 71 8.99 8.33 -16.06
N GLN A 72 8.35 8.33 -17.24
CA GLN A 72 7.88 9.55 -17.88
C GLN A 72 6.98 10.35 -16.94
N THR A 73 6.00 9.70 -16.32
CA THR A 73 5.06 10.36 -15.41
C THR A 73 5.78 11.00 -14.21
N PHE A 74 6.73 10.31 -13.59
CA PHE A 74 7.48 10.86 -12.46
C PHE A 74 8.46 11.97 -12.87
N THR A 75 9.08 11.87 -14.05
CA THR A 75 9.92 12.94 -14.60
C THR A 75 9.10 14.19 -14.87
N GLU A 76 7.95 14.08 -15.55
CA GLU A 76 7.04 15.19 -15.80
C GLU A 76 6.51 15.80 -14.48
N THR A 77 6.20 14.95 -13.49
CA THR A 77 5.77 15.43 -12.16
C THR A 77 6.90 16.21 -11.47
N LYS A 78 8.16 15.78 -11.60
CA LYS A 78 9.32 16.48 -11.03
C LYS A 78 9.55 17.84 -11.71
N GLU A 79 9.42 17.91 -13.03
CA GLU A 79 9.49 19.16 -13.78
C GLU A 79 8.35 20.12 -13.39
N TYR A 80 7.14 19.58 -13.22
CA TYR A 80 5.99 20.32 -12.74
C TYR A 80 6.20 20.88 -11.33
N LEU A 81 6.68 20.05 -10.40
CA LEU A 81 7.04 20.48 -9.04
C LEU A 81 8.08 21.60 -9.06
N ALA A 82 9.15 21.44 -9.83
CA ALA A 82 10.17 22.48 -9.96
C ALA A 82 9.61 23.78 -10.56
N SER A 83 8.59 23.71 -11.42
CA SER A 83 7.90 24.90 -11.94
C SER A 83 7.08 25.62 -10.87
N LEU A 84 6.45 24.88 -9.95
CA LEU A 84 5.71 25.43 -8.82
C LEU A 84 6.66 26.10 -7.82
N GLU A 85 7.78 25.45 -7.50
CA GLU A 85 8.80 26.00 -6.58
C GLU A 85 9.39 27.30 -7.14
N ARG A 86 9.76 27.32 -8.44
CA ARG A 86 10.21 28.57 -9.10
C ARG A 86 9.15 29.67 -9.09
N TYR A 87 7.87 29.32 -9.14
CA TYR A 87 6.78 30.28 -9.05
C TYR A 87 6.68 30.85 -7.62
N GLU A 88 6.77 30.00 -6.60
CA GLU A 88 6.74 30.39 -5.20
C GLU A 88 7.90 31.34 -4.85
N ASP A 89 9.12 31.03 -5.31
CA ASP A 89 10.29 31.89 -5.12
C ASP A 89 10.10 33.27 -5.76
N LYS A 90 9.66 33.31 -7.03
CA LYS A 90 9.37 34.58 -7.73
C LYS A 90 8.27 35.38 -7.05
N LEU A 91 7.26 34.69 -6.52
CA LEU A 91 6.15 35.34 -5.82
C LEU A 91 6.63 35.96 -4.51
N ALA A 92 7.49 35.27 -3.76
CA ALA A 92 8.12 35.80 -2.56
C ALA A 92 8.98 37.03 -2.87
N ASP A 93 9.79 36.99 -3.94
CA ASP A 93 10.60 38.13 -4.40
C ASP A 93 9.73 39.32 -4.83
N PHE A 94 8.65 39.07 -5.56
CA PHE A 94 7.69 40.10 -5.97
C PHE A 94 7.05 40.77 -4.76
N GLN A 95 6.65 39.98 -3.75
CA GLN A 95 6.09 40.49 -2.50
C GLN A 95 7.12 41.29 -1.68
N ALA A 96 8.36 40.82 -1.59
CA ALA A 96 9.45 41.52 -0.89
C ALA A 96 9.77 42.88 -1.51
N LYS A 97 9.58 43.03 -2.83
CA LYS A 97 9.71 44.30 -3.56
C LYS A 97 8.45 45.19 -3.51
N GLY A 98 7.48 44.87 -2.64
CA GLY A 98 6.24 45.64 -2.50
C GLY A 98 5.29 45.53 -3.69
N GLY A 99 5.41 44.47 -4.50
CA GLY A 99 4.58 44.27 -5.69
C GLY A 99 4.98 45.11 -6.90
N ALA A 100 6.22 45.62 -6.93
CA ALA A 100 6.76 46.33 -8.08
C ALA A 100 7.23 45.36 -9.18
N GLY A 101 6.71 45.54 -10.40
CA GLY A 101 7.06 44.74 -11.59
C GLY A 101 5.94 43.80 -12.04
N ASP A 102 6.27 42.88 -12.94
CA ASP A 102 5.31 41.89 -13.44
C ASP A 102 5.07 40.79 -12.40
N ARG A 103 3.78 40.58 -12.07
CA ARG A 103 3.40 39.48 -11.18
C ARG A 103 3.75 38.16 -11.86
N PRO A 104 4.45 37.23 -11.16
CA PRO A 104 4.75 35.93 -11.74
C PRO A 104 3.46 35.18 -12.08
N GLU A 105 3.47 34.51 -13.22
CA GLU A 105 2.36 33.66 -13.67
C GLU A 105 2.46 32.28 -13.03
N ARG A 106 1.35 31.80 -12.47
CA ARG A 106 1.29 30.48 -11.86
C ARG A 106 1.22 29.40 -12.95
N PRO A 107 2.03 28.32 -12.86
CA PRO A 107 1.86 27.17 -13.73
C PRO A 107 0.43 26.63 -13.71
N ALA A 108 -0.07 26.17 -14.86
CA ALA A 108 -1.41 25.60 -14.98
C ALA A 108 -1.61 24.43 -14.00
N VAL A 109 -2.79 24.34 -13.39
CA VAL A 109 -3.10 23.27 -12.44
C VAL A 109 -3.11 21.93 -13.16
N ASN A 110 -2.36 20.96 -12.63
CA ASN A 110 -2.35 19.59 -13.14
C ASN A 110 -2.61 18.60 -12.00
N LEU A 111 -3.88 18.22 -11.86
CA LEU A 111 -4.35 17.33 -10.79
C LEU A 111 -3.65 15.97 -10.76
N LYS A 112 -3.14 15.48 -11.91
CA LYS A 112 -2.42 14.21 -11.97
C LYS A 112 -1.07 14.32 -11.27
N TYR A 113 -0.32 15.38 -11.57
CA TYR A 113 0.98 15.63 -10.96
C TYR A 113 0.83 16.08 -9.51
N ASP A 114 -0.17 16.91 -9.19
CA ASP A 114 -0.50 17.30 -7.81
C ASP A 114 -0.67 16.09 -6.88
N ALA A 115 -1.33 15.02 -7.36
CA ALA A 115 -1.53 13.80 -6.59
C ALA A 115 -0.24 12.98 -6.38
N LEU A 116 0.79 13.18 -7.22
CA LEU A 116 2.07 12.46 -7.18
C LEU A 116 3.19 13.24 -6.48
N ILE A 117 3.07 14.57 -6.35
CA ILE A 117 4.03 15.41 -5.62
C ILE A 117 4.32 14.86 -4.21
N PRO A 118 3.32 14.47 -3.39
CA PRO A 118 3.57 13.92 -2.05
C PRO A 118 4.42 12.63 -2.06
N VAL A 119 4.34 11.86 -3.14
CA VAL A 119 5.12 10.63 -3.34
C VAL A 119 6.57 10.95 -3.67
N LEU A 120 6.82 11.91 -4.56
CA LEU A 120 8.18 12.40 -4.85
C LEU A 120 8.83 13.06 -3.63
N LYS A 121 8.04 13.75 -2.79
CA LYS A 121 8.53 14.33 -1.52
C LYS A 121 8.74 13.29 -0.42
N GLY A 122 8.41 12.02 -0.64
CA GLY A 122 8.54 10.95 0.36
C GLY A 122 7.54 11.01 1.52
N THR A 123 6.63 12.00 1.52
CA THR A 123 5.59 12.18 2.55
C THR A 123 4.45 11.17 2.43
N LEU A 124 4.21 10.64 1.23
CA LEU A 124 3.20 9.64 0.94
C LEU A 124 3.87 8.42 0.27
N PRO A 125 3.68 7.19 0.76
CA PRO A 125 4.24 6.02 0.10
C PRO A 125 3.51 5.67 -1.20
N ALA A 126 4.20 4.98 -2.11
CA ALA A 126 3.57 4.28 -3.23
C ALA A 126 3.46 2.79 -2.92
N ILE A 127 2.24 2.24 -2.97
CA ILE A 127 2.03 0.79 -2.97
C ILE A 127 2.23 0.32 -4.40
N VAL A 128 3.24 -0.51 -4.62
CA VAL A 128 3.55 -1.09 -5.93
C VAL A 128 3.12 -2.55 -5.94
N THR A 129 2.11 -2.88 -6.73
CA THR A 129 1.72 -4.27 -6.98
C THR A 129 2.67 -4.87 -8.01
N ALA A 130 3.37 -5.94 -7.62
CA ALA A 130 4.25 -6.70 -8.51
C ALA A 130 4.43 -8.12 -7.98
N GLU A 131 4.28 -9.12 -8.85
CA GLU A 131 4.32 -10.53 -8.46
C GLU A 131 5.67 -11.20 -8.77
N ARG A 132 6.11 -11.08 -10.03
CA ARG A 132 7.30 -11.76 -10.53
C ARG A 132 8.57 -11.01 -10.17
N LEU A 133 9.68 -11.74 -10.14
CA LEU A 133 11.00 -11.20 -9.82
C LEU A 133 11.39 -10.00 -10.69
N ASP A 134 11.15 -10.06 -12.00
CA ASP A 134 11.46 -8.98 -12.95
C ASP A 134 10.64 -7.71 -12.71
N ASP A 135 9.35 -7.85 -12.38
CA ASP A 135 8.47 -6.74 -12.03
C ASP A 135 8.88 -6.11 -10.68
N ILE A 136 9.19 -6.94 -9.67
CA ILE A 136 9.69 -6.49 -8.37
C ILE A 136 11.02 -5.73 -8.53
N LEU A 137 11.99 -6.28 -9.25
CA LEU A 137 13.28 -5.62 -9.48
C LEU A 137 13.11 -4.30 -10.26
N THR A 138 12.11 -4.22 -11.15
CA THR A 138 11.78 -2.98 -11.85
C THR A 138 11.20 -1.93 -10.91
N ALA A 139 10.28 -2.32 -10.03
CA ALA A 139 9.76 -1.46 -8.97
C ALA A 139 10.88 -0.91 -8.09
N LEU A 140 11.81 -1.77 -7.64
CA LEU A 140 12.95 -1.37 -6.82
C LEU A 140 13.86 -0.37 -7.54
N ARG A 141 14.17 -0.60 -8.83
CA ARG A 141 15.00 0.34 -9.61
C ARG A 141 14.34 1.70 -9.76
N ILE A 142 13.04 1.75 -10.06
CA ILE A 142 12.30 3.01 -10.21
C ILE A 142 12.19 3.72 -8.85
N ALA A 143 11.98 2.97 -7.76
CA ALA A 143 11.98 3.56 -6.43
C ALA A 143 13.33 4.22 -6.10
N ASP A 144 14.45 3.56 -6.40
CA ASP A 144 15.79 4.12 -6.20
C ASP A 144 16.05 5.34 -7.11
N GLU A 145 15.61 5.29 -8.37
CA GLU A 145 15.78 6.36 -9.37
C GLU A 145 15.11 7.67 -8.96
N PHE A 146 13.94 7.60 -8.33
CA PHE A 146 13.15 8.78 -7.94
C PHE A 146 13.11 9.01 -6.42
N GLY A 147 13.83 8.21 -5.62
CA GLY A 147 13.82 8.32 -4.15
C GLY A 147 12.46 8.01 -3.51
N LEU A 148 11.69 7.10 -4.12
CA LEU A 148 10.33 6.81 -3.67
C LEU A 148 10.32 5.92 -2.43
N ARG A 149 9.48 6.27 -1.46
CA ARG A 149 9.10 5.34 -0.39
C ARG A 149 8.06 4.37 -0.94
N ILE A 150 8.43 3.11 -1.11
CA ILE A 150 7.51 2.08 -1.64
C ILE A 150 7.10 1.04 -0.59
N ILE A 151 5.93 0.45 -0.82
CA ILE A 151 5.42 -0.74 -0.16
C ILE A 151 5.12 -1.75 -1.28
N LEU A 152 5.64 -2.97 -1.18
CA LEU A 152 5.35 -4.01 -2.17
C LEU A 152 4.00 -4.67 -1.84
N SER A 153 3.13 -4.85 -2.84
CA SER A 153 1.89 -5.61 -2.70
C SER A 153 1.90 -6.83 -3.63
N GLY A 154 1.47 -7.97 -3.11
CA GLY A 154 1.65 -9.27 -3.77
C GLY A 154 3.07 -9.77 -3.51
N GLY A 155 3.75 -10.18 -4.57
CA GLY A 155 5.14 -10.59 -4.50
C GLY A 155 5.28 -12.10 -4.38
N ALA A 156 4.67 -12.82 -5.31
CA ALA A 156 4.89 -14.26 -5.51
C ALA A 156 6.38 -14.65 -5.46
N ASP A 157 7.25 -13.83 -6.03
CA ASP A 157 8.71 -14.02 -6.04
C ASP A 157 9.48 -13.21 -4.97
N ALA A 158 8.79 -12.53 -4.04
CA ALA A 158 9.42 -11.65 -3.06
C ALA A 158 10.45 -12.38 -2.17
N TRP A 159 10.22 -13.66 -1.85
CA TRP A 159 11.15 -14.50 -1.08
C TRP A 159 12.54 -14.64 -1.73
N LYS A 160 12.66 -14.42 -3.06
CA LYS A 160 13.93 -14.46 -3.80
C LYS A 160 14.77 -13.18 -3.63
N VAL A 161 14.15 -12.10 -3.14
CA VAL A 161 14.78 -10.78 -2.94
C VAL A 161 14.60 -10.27 -1.51
N LYS A 162 14.29 -11.18 -0.57
CA LYS A 162 13.99 -10.86 0.84
C LYS A 162 15.10 -10.07 1.53
N GLU A 163 16.37 -10.37 1.24
CA GLU A 163 17.51 -9.66 1.82
C GLU A 163 17.53 -8.19 1.37
N ARG A 164 17.28 -7.94 0.08
CA ARG A 164 17.21 -6.58 -0.47
C ARG A 164 15.99 -5.81 0.05
N LEU A 165 14.86 -6.48 0.21
CA LEU A 165 13.66 -5.88 0.80
C LEU A 165 13.90 -5.49 2.27
N ALA A 166 14.59 -6.34 3.03
CA ALA A 166 14.92 -6.09 4.43
C ALA A 166 15.93 -4.94 4.58
N GLU A 167 17.00 -4.94 3.78
CA GLU A 167 18.01 -3.87 3.75
C GLU A 167 17.38 -2.50 3.49
N LYS A 168 16.50 -2.42 2.50
CA LYS A 168 15.77 -1.18 2.16
C LYS A 168 14.57 -0.91 3.06
N LYS A 169 14.27 -1.79 4.03
CA LYS A 169 13.12 -1.71 4.95
C LYS A 169 11.79 -1.56 4.21
N ILE A 170 11.64 -2.22 3.07
CA ILE A 170 10.42 -2.18 2.24
C ILE A 170 9.42 -3.19 2.82
N PRO A 171 8.26 -2.73 3.32
CA PRO A 171 7.22 -3.64 3.79
C PRO A 171 6.57 -4.39 2.63
N VAL A 172 6.05 -5.59 2.90
CA VAL A 172 5.37 -6.43 1.90
C VAL A 172 3.97 -6.78 2.37
N LEU A 173 2.97 -6.49 1.53
CA LEU A 173 1.58 -6.87 1.74
C LEU A 173 1.34 -8.20 0.98
N LEU A 174 1.03 -9.25 1.72
CA LEU A 174 0.94 -10.62 1.20
C LEU A 174 -0.49 -11.16 1.21
N ARG A 175 -0.75 -12.05 0.24
CA ARG A 175 -1.84 -13.02 0.25
C ARG A 175 -1.25 -14.42 0.18
N PRO A 176 -1.03 -15.11 1.32
CA PRO A 176 -0.56 -16.49 1.34
C PRO A 176 -1.33 -17.44 0.40
N GLU A 177 -2.62 -17.19 0.13
CA GLU A 177 -3.39 -17.98 -0.84
C GLU A 177 -2.91 -17.89 -2.29
N GLU A 178 -2.11 -16.88 -2.66
CA GLU A 178 -1.48 -16.76 -3.99
C GLU A 178 -0.55 -17.94 -4.29
N ALA A 179 -0.10 -18.67 -3.27
CA ALA A 179 0.62 -19.93 -3.41
C ALA A 179 -0.21 -21.04 -4.09
N ALA A 180 -1.52 -20.82 -4.36
CA ALA A 180 -2.33 -21.63 -5.26
C ALA A 180 -1.97 -21.45 -6.75
N ARG A 181 -1.15 -20.45 -7.11
CA ARG A 181 -0.55 -20.26 -8.44
C ARG A 181 -1.58 -20.17 -9.57
N LEU A 182 -2.66 -19.42 -9.36
CA LEU A 182 -3.78 -19.32 -10.31
C LEU A 182 -3.46 -18.50 -11.57
N THR A 183 -2.36 -17.75 -11.57
CA THR A 183 -1.93 -16.95 -12.73
C THR A 183 -0.49 -17.27 -13.12
N VAL A 184 -0.11 -16.93 -14.35
CA VAL A 184 1.27 -17.07 -14.85
C VAL A 184 2.26 -16.28 -13.98
N GLU A 185 1.84 -15.15 -13.40
CA GLU A 185 2.72 -14.32 -12.57
C GLU A 185 2.96 -14.90 -11.17
N THR A 186 2.01 -15.69 -10.69
CA THR A 186 2.08 -16.32 -9.36
C THR A 186 2.80 -17.67 -9.36
N GLN A 187 3.34 -18.14 -10.49
CA GLN A 187 3.95 -19.49 -10.56
C GLN A 187 5.16 -19.69 -9.63
N GLY A 188 5.83 -18.60 -9.25
CA GLY A 188 6.93 -18.62 -8.28
C GLY A 188 6.50 -18.54 -6.81
N ALA A 189 5.20 -18.40 -6.53
CA ALA A 189 4.66 -18.30 -5.18
C ALA A 189 4.88 -19.59 -4.39
N VAL A 190 5.28 -19.44 -3.13
CA VAL A 190 5.50 -20.53 -2.17
C VAL A 190 4.71 -20.23 -0.89
N PHE A 191 4.21 -21.27 -0.22
CA PHE A 191 3.37 -21.10 0.97
C PHE A 191 4.13 -20.50 2.17
N ASP A 192 5.43 -20.76 2.26
CA ASP A 192 6.32 -20.25 3.31
C ASP A 192 6.90 -18.86 3.00
N ASN A 193 6.43 -18.18 1.95
CA ASN A 193 6.90 -16.83 1.54
C ASN A 193 6.85 -15.83 2.71
N ALA A 194 5.74 -15.81 3.45
CA ALA A 194 5.59 -14.94 4.62
C ALA A 194 6.63 -15.23 5.71
N ALA A 195 6.88 -16.51 6.00
CA ALA A 195 7.87 -16.93 6.99
C ALA A 195 9.29 -16.59 6.54
N MET A 196 9.63 -16.82 5.27
CA MET A 196 10.93 -16.47 4.70
C MET A 196 11.20 -14.95 4.75
N LEU A 197 10.22 -14.14 4.38
CA LEU A 197 10.31 -12.68 4.41
C LEU A 197 10.48 -12.17 5.85
N GLN A 198 9.62 -12.61 6.77
CA GLN A 198 9.69 -12.21 8.17
C GLN A 198 11.05 -12.59 8.79
N LYS A 199 11.55 -13.81 8.52
CA LYS A 199 12.85 -14.28 9.04
C LYS A 199 14.02 -13.45 8.52
N ALA A 200 13.91 -12.89 7.32
CA ALA A 200 14.89 -11.97 6.76
C ALA A 200 14.79 -10.55 7.35
N GLY A 201 13.81 -10.26 8.21
CA GLY A 201 13.57 -8.94 8.79
C GLY A 201 12.63 -8.06 7.99
N VAL A 202 11.93 -8.61 6.98
CA VAL A 202 10.95 -7.86 6.20
C VAL A 202 9.65 -7.71 7.00
N LYS A 203 9.15 -6.48 7.10
CA LYS A 203 7.85 -6.22 7.72
C LYS A 203 6.73 -6.68 6.80
N ILE A 204 6.04 -7.76 7.20
CA ILE A 204 4.92 -8.32 6.45
C ILE A 204 3.57 -7.83 6.98
N CYS A 205 2.60 -7.70 6.08
CA CYS A 205 1.19 -7.46 6.40
C CYS A 205 0.33 -8.39 5.57
N PHE A 206 -0.88 -8.72 6.05
CA PHE A 206 -1.86 -9.45 5.23
C PHE A 206 -2.89 -8.51 4.59
N LEU A 207 -3.35 -8.88 3.40
CA LEU A 207 -4.48 -8.26 2.70
C LEU A 207 -5.47 -9.32 2.21
N THR A 208 -6.72 -8.93 1.97
CA THR A 208 -7.73 -9.82 1.37
C THR A 208 -7.70 -9.79 -0.16
N GLY A 209 -7.38 -8.63 -0.75
CA GLY A 209 -7.27 -8.46 -2.20
C GLY A 209 -8.58 -8.63 -2.97
N SER A 210 -9.70 -8.59 -2.25
CA SER A 210 -11.04 -8.79 -2.81
C SER A 210 -12.05 -7.90 -2.09
N THR A 211 -12.89 -7.22 -2.86
CA THR A 211 -14.09 -6.54 -2.34
C THR A 211 -15.26 -7.50 -2.16
N ARG A 212 -15.14 -8.75 -2.64
CA ARG A 212 -16.19 -9.79 -2.56
C ARG A 212 -15.99 -10.73 -1.37
N ASN A 213 -14.73 -10.99 -1.00
CA ASN A 213 -14.39 -11.82 0.16
C ASN A 213 -13.60 -10.98 1.17
N LEU A 214 -14.33 -10.18 1.94
CA LEU A 214 -13.76 -9.27 2.94
C LEU A 214 -13.40 -9.99 4.25
N THR A 215 -13.90 -11.22 4.46
CA THR A 215 -13.71 -11.97 5.70
C THR A 215 -12.44 -12.81 5.72
N GLY A 216 -11.80 -13.03 4.57
CA GLY A 216 -10.67 -13.96 4.40
C GLY A 216 -9.33 -13.56 5.03
N LEU A 217 -9.27 -12.48 5.82
CA LEU A 217 -7.99 -11.94 6.31
C LEU A 217 -7.35 -12.82 7.39
N VAL A 218 -8.17 -13.38 8.29
CA VAL A 218 -7.67 -14.30 9.33
C VAL A 218 -7.22 -15.62 8.71
N GLU A 219 -7.88 -16.05 7.64
CA GLU A 219 -7.52 -17.24 6.85
C GLU A 219 -6.15 -17.08 6.19
N GLN A 220 -5.81 -15.89 5.68
CA GLN A 220 -4.45 -15.60 5.21
C GLN A 220 -3.41 -15.84 6.30
N ALA A 221 -3.67 -15.33 7.51
CA ALA A 221 -2.75 -15.49 8.64
C ALA A 221 -2.66 -16.95 9.10
N ARG A 222 -3.78 -17.68 9.15
CA ARG A 222 -3.81 -19.12 9.45
C ARG A 222 -2.95 -19.91 8.45
N LEU A 223 -3.09 -19.61 7.17
CA LEU A 223 -2.31 -20.25 6.12
C LEU A 223 -0.81 -19.96 6.32
N ALA A 224 -0.43 -18.72 6.58
CA ALA A 224 0.97 -18.39 6.87
C ALA A 224 1.52 -19.13 8.10
N VAL A 225 0.73 -19.26 9.17
CA VAL A 225 1.12 -20.00 10.38
C VAL A 225 1.31 -21.49 10.08
N ALA A 226 0.40 -22.10 9.32
CA ALA A 226 0.49 -23.50 8.92
C ALA A 226 1.77 -23.80 8.12
N TYR A 227 2.34 -22.80 7.45
CA TYR A 227 3.57 -22.92 6.65
C TYR A 227 4.78 -22.20 7.26
N GLY A 228 4.80 -22.06 8.59
CA GLY A 228 6.03 -21.76 9.35
C GLY A 228 6.16 -20.34 9.88
N LEU A 229 5.18 -19.46 9.69
CA LEU A 229 5.15 -18.17 10.38
C LEU A 229 4.75 -18.38 11.85
N SER A 230 5.40 -17.68 12.79
CA SER A 230 4.98 -17.74 14.19
C SER A 230 3.60 -17.11 14.39
N GLN A 231 2.83 -17.57 15.37
CA GLN A 231 1.53 -16.97 15.70
C GLN A 231 1.66 -15.51 16.15
N GLU A 232 2.76 -15.17 16.84
CA GLU A 232 3.04 -13.81 17.26
C GLU A 232 3.27 -12.88 16.05
N ASP A 233 4.07 -13.32 15.09
CA ASP A 233 4.33 -12.56 13.87
C ASP A 233 3.09 -12.46 12.98
N ALA A 234 2.28 -13.53 12.93
CA ALA A 234 0.99 -13.51 12.27
C ALA A 234 0.05 -12.47 12.90
N LEU A 235 0.02 -12.38 14.24
CA LEU A 235 -0.75 -11.37 14.95
C LEU A 235 -0.24 -9.96 14.63
N LYS A 236 1.08 -9.73 14.69
CA LYS A 236 1.69 -8.46 14.31
C LYS A 236 1.34 -8.05 12.87
N ALA A 237 1.38 -9.00 11.93
CA ALA A 237 1.03 -8.79 10.53
C ALA A 237 -0.46 -8.46 10.29
N LEU A 238 -1.35 -8.85 11.21
CA LEU A 238 -2.77 -8.47 11.20
C LEU A 238 -3.01 -7.10 11.86
N THR A 239 -2.21 -6.74 12.88
CA THR A 239 -2.47 -5.60 13.77
C THR A 239 -1.43 -4.47 13.64
N ILE A 240 -0.31 -4.56 14.36
CA ILE A 240 0.63 -3.44 14.52
C ILE A 240 1.44 -3.15 13.26
N ASN A 241 1.87 -4.17 12.50
CA ASN A 241 2.63 -3.97 11.28
C ASN A 241 1.89 -3.09 10.26
N PRO A 242 0.62 -3.38 9.88
CA PRO A 242 -0.08 -2.52 8.95
C PRO A 242 -0.37 -1.13 9.56
N ALA A 243 -0.58 -1.02 10.88
CA ALA A 243 -0.72 0.27 11.54
C ALA A 243 0.55 1.13 11.41
N GLU A 244 1.74 0.55 11.57
CA GLU A 244 3.01 1.24 11.37
C GLU A 244 3.26 1.58 9.89
N VAL A 245 3.01 0.63 8.99
CA VAL A 245 3.22 0.82 7.54
C VAL A 245 2.38 1.98 7.00
N PHE A 246 1.14 2.11 7.47
CA PHE A 246 0.20 3.15 7.05
C PHE A 246 0.13 4.35 8.01
N GLY A 247 1.07 4.48 8.95
CA GLY A 247 1.21 5.65 9.83
C GLY A 247 0.11 5.82 10.87
N ALA A 248 -0.64 4.78 11.19
CA ALA A 248 -1.74 4.76 12.18
C ALA A 248 -1.37 4.09 13.52
N ALA A 249 -0.10 3.71 13.74
CA ALA A 249 0.33 2.99 14.96
C ALA A 249 0.11 3.76 16.27
N ALA A 250 0.00 5.09 16.22
CA ALA A 250 -0.35 5.91 17.37
C ALA A 250 -1.81 5.72 17.83
N GLU A 251 -2.69 5.26 16.92
CA GLU A 251 -4.13 5.14 17.17
C GLU A 251 -4.61 3.69 17.15
N LEU A 252 -3.95 2.82 16.40
CA LEU A 252 -4.38 1.45 16.10
C LEU A 252 -3.24 0.43 16.26
N GLY A 253 -3.62 -0.85 16.30
CA GLY A 253 -2.71 -1.98 16.08
C GLY A 253 -2.15 -2.63 17.34
N SER A 254 -2.37 -2.07 18.53
CA SER A 254 -2.04 -2.72 19.80
C SER A 254 -2.98 -2.28 20.93
N LEU A 255 -3.02 -3.08 22.00
CA LEU A 255 -3.80 -2.80 23.21
C LEU A 255 -2.95 -2.01 24.20
N GLU A 256 -2.84 -0.71 23.97
CA GLU A 256 -2.08 0.23 24.79
C GLU A 256 -2.95 1.41 25.22
N LYS A 257 -2.66 1.98 26.40
CA LYS A 257 -3.38 3.15 26.90
C LYS A 257 -3.25 4.32 25.91
N GLY A 258 -4.38 4.94 25.56
CA GLY A 258 -4.44 6.08 24.64
C GLY A 258 -4.73 5.71 23.18
N LYS A 259 -4.68 4.43 22.81
CA LYS A 259 -5.11 3.95 21.49
C LYS A 259 -6.61 3.73 21.43
N ALA A 260 -7.15 3.62 20.22
CA ALA A 260 -8.57 3.35 20.02
C ALA A 260 -8.97 1.99 20.62
N GLY A 261 -10.16 1.93 21.22
CA GLY A 261 -10.75 0.70 21.77
C GLY A 261 -11.26 -0.25 20.67
N ASP A 262 -10.37 -0.65 19.76
CA ASP A 262 -10.62 -1.58 18.67
C ASP A 262 -10.19 -2.98 19.11
N ILE A 263 -11.16 -3.83 19.45
CA ILE A 263 -10.91 -5.14 20.07
C ILE A 263 -11.78 -6.20 19.39
N VAL A 264 -11.17 -7.35 19.08
CA VAL A 264 -11.90 -8.54 18.63
C VAL A 264 -11.59 -9.68 19.59
N ILE A 265 -12.63 -10.26 20.16
CA ILE A 265 -12.54 -11.39 21.10
C ILE A 265 -12.92 -12.65 20.35
N PHE A 266 -12.03 -13.65 20.40
CA PHE A 266 -12.26 -14.96 19.81
C PHE A 266 -12.55 -16.00 20.89
N GLU A 267 -13.47 -16.93 20.59
CA GLU A 267 -13.54 -18.21 21.28
C GLU A 267 -12.47 -19.11 20.66
N GLY A 268 -11.46 -19.47 21.47
CA GLY A 268 -10.31 -20.24 21.03
C GLY A 268 -9.20 -19.38 20.40
N ASN A 269 -8.16 -20.05 19.90
CA ASN A 269 -7.02 -19.39 19.26
C ASN A 269 -7.38 -19.02 17.82
N PRO A 270 -7.31 -17.73 17.40
CA PRO A 270 -7.71 -17.31 16.06
C PRO A 270 -6.94 -18.00 14.93
N PHE A 271 -5.73 -18.52 15.19
CA PHE A 271 -4.90 -19.22 14.20
C PHE A 271 -5.15 -20.73 14.11
N LEU A 272 -5.98 -21.31 14.99
CA LEU A 272 -6.30 -22.73 15.00
C LEU A 272 -7.82 -22.93 14.81
N ALA A 273 -8.22 -23.97 14.10
CA ALA A 273 -9.64 -24.30 13.94
C ALA A 273 -10.09 -25.29 15.05
N PRO A 274 -11.28 -25.10 15.65
CA PRO A 274 -12.22 -24.00 15.43
C PRO A 274 -11.84 -22.73 16.22
N ALA A 275 -11.99 -21.56 15.59
CA ALA A 275 -12.03 -20.28 16.31
C ALA A 275 -13.18 -19.43 15.78
N ARG A 276 -13.93 -18.83 16.69
CA ARG A 276 -15.13 -18.03 16.36
C ARG A 276 -14.99 -16.64 16.93
N VAL A 277 -15.44 -15.63 16.17
CA VAL A 277 -15.52 -14.26 16.68
C VAL A 277 -16.72 -14.17 17.62
N LYS A 278 -16.45 -13.96 18.91
CA LYS A 278 -17.44 -13.70 19.96
C LYS A 278 -17.87 -12.25 19.90
N THR A 279 -16.97 -11.37 20.33
CA THR A 279 -17.26 -9.96 20.54
C THR A 279 -16.40 -9.08 19.63
N VAL A 280 -16.98 -8.00 19.09
CA VAL A 280 -16.28 -6.97 18.33
C VAL A 280 -16.58 -5.61 18.92
N ILE A 281 -15.53 -4.87 19.26
CA ILE A 281 -15.58 -3.50 19.78
C ILE A 281 -14.79 -2.61 18.83
N VAL A 282 -15.37 -1.49 18.42
CA VAL A 282 -14.73 -0.53 17.51
C VAL A 282 -14.86 0.87 18.09
N GLY A 283 -13.73 1.54 18.32
CA GLY A 283 -13.67 2.85 18.95
C GLY A 283 -14.33 2.90 20.33
N GLY A 284 -14.27 1.79 21.09
CA GLY A 284 -14.92 1.64 22.40
C GLY A 284 -16.43 1.35 22.35
N ARG A 285 -17.02 1.19 21.17
CA ARG A 285 -18.44 0.81 21.02
C ARG A 285 -18.56 -0.67 20.71
N LEU A 286 -19.48 -1.34 21.41
CA LEU A 286 -19.84 -2.73 21.12
C LEU A 286 -20.58 -2.81 19.79
N ILE A 287 -20.06 -3.60 18.85
CA ILE A 287 -20.63 -3.82 17.50
C ILE A 287 -21.28 -5.19 17.38
N LYS A 288 -20.66 -6.21 17.99
CA LYS A 288 -21.13 -7.60 18.00
C LYS A 288 -20.81 -8.23 19.36
N ASP A 289 -21.69 -9.10 19.84
CA ASP A 289 -21.48 -10.02 20.98
C ASP A 289 -21.97 -11.43 20.63
#